data_AF-A0A9X2MPA8-F1
#
_entry.id   AF-A0A9X2MPA8-F1
#
_cell.length_a   1.000
_cell.length_b   1.000
_cell.length_c   1.000
_cell.angle_alpha   90.00
_cell.angle_beta   90.00
_cell.angle_gamma   90.00
#
_symmetry.space_group_name_H-M   'P 1'
#
loop_
_entity.id
_entity.type
_entity.pdbx_description
1 polymer ?
#
loop_
_entity_poly.entity_id
_entity_poly.type
_entity_poly.pdbx_seq_one_letter_code
_entity_poly.pdbx_strand_id
1 'polypeptide(L)' 'MRKDNTQIFFYGFVVGCVLLLMPIPHFFFWSGIMEHVEAVFRYLGFILFMACGITVIVRVARAFMGR' A
#
# COMPACT_ATOMS: atom_id res chain seq x y z
N MET A 1 -24.50 12.03 -7.05
CA MET A 1 -23.44 11.00 -7.16
C MET A 1 -22.60 11.02 -5.88
N ARG A 2 -22.88 10.13 -4.93
CA ARG A 2 -22.08 9.98 -3.70
C ARG A 2 -20.76 9.36 -4.14
N LYS A 3 -19.72 10.18 -4.28
CA LYS A 3 -18.41 9.74 -4.78
C LYS A 3 -17.78 8.88 -3.68
N ASP A 4 -17.97 7.57 -3.77
CA ASP A 4 -17.52 6.62 -2.76
C ASP A 4 -15.99 6.60 -2.69
N ASN A 5 -15.45 7.38 -1.75
CA ASN A 5 -14.02 7.43 -1.43
C ASN A 5 -13.44 6.05 -1.05
N THR A 6 -14.28 5.02 -0.92
CA THR A 6 -13.89 3.62 -0.73
C THR A 6 -12.94 3.14 -1.83
N GLN A 7 -13.15 3.58 -3.07
CA GLN A 7 -12.27 3.24 -4.19
C GLN A 7 -10.84 3.74 -3.94
N ILE A 8 -10.68 4.98 -3.45
CA ILE A 8 -9.36 5.57 -3.17
C ILE A 8 -8.61 4.77 -2.10
N PHE A 9 -9.30 4.39 -1.01
CA PHE A 9 -8.67 3.57 0.04
C PHE A 9 -8.33 2.16 -0.42
N PHE A 10 -9.15 1.56 -1.29
CA PHE A 10 -8.87 0.26 -1.86
C PHE A 10 -7.68 0.30 -2.83
N TYR A 11 -7.64 1.28 -3.74
CA TYR A 11 -6.48 1.47 -4.62
C TYR A 11 -5.21 1.81 -3.83
N GLY A 12 -5.29 2.63 -2.79
CA GLY A 12 -4.17 2.90 -1.89
C GLY A 12 -3.66 1.63 -1.19
N PHE A 13 -4.56 0.76 -0.74
CA PHE A 13 -4.21 -0.53 -0.17
C PHE A 13 -3.49 -1.45 -1.18
N VAL A 14 -4.03 -1.57 -2.40
CA VAL A 14 -3.43 -2.37 -3.47
C VAL A 14 -2.04 -1.83 -3.84
N VAL A 15 -1.88 -0.51 -3.96
CA VAL A 15 -0.58 0.12 -4.23
C VAL A 15 0.42 -0.17 -3.10
N GLY A 16 -0.01 -0.07 -1.84
CA GLY A 16 0.82 -0.45 -0.68
C GLY A 16 1.26 -1.92 -0.71
N CYS A 17 0.36 -2.84 -1.07
CA CYS A 17 0.69 -4.26 -1.27
C CYS A 17 1.73 -4.46 -2.37
N VAL A 18 1.53 -3.82 -3.53
CA VAL A 18 2.43 -3.95 -4.68
C VAL A 18 3.82 -3.41 -4.32
N LEU A 19 3.90 -2.26 -3.63
CA LEU A 19 5.16 -1.70 -3.15
C LEU A 19 5.92 -2.63 -2.19
N LEU A 20 5.21 -3.43 -1.39
CA LEU A 20 5.81 -4.41 -0.48
C LEU A 20 6.22 -5.71 -1.17
N LEU A 21 5.45 -6.16 -2.15
CA LEU A 21 5.63 -7.44 -2.84
C LEU A 21 6.55 -7.37 -4.05
N MET A 22 6.68 -6.21 -4.69
CA MET A 22 7.42 -6.07 -5.94
C MET A 22 8.92 -6.19 -5.65
N PRO A 23 9.60 -7.25 -6.13
CA PRO A 23 11.04 -7.31 -6.04
C PRO A 23 11.61 -6.24 -6.97
N ILE A 24 12.38 -5.29 -6.42
CA ILE A 24 13.06 -4.28 -7.23
C ILE A 24 14.16 -5.01 -8.01
N PRO A 25 14.14 -5.01 -9.35
CA PRO A 25 15.22 -5.62 -10.11
C PRO A 25 16.51 -4.88 -9.79
N HIS A 26 17.45 -5.56 -9.13
CA HIS A 26 18.79 -5.05 -8.87
C HIS A 26 19.52 -4.89 -10.21
N PHE A 27 19.40 -3.71 -10.82
CA PHE A 27 20.30 -3.32 -11.88
C PHE A 27 21.70 -3.17 -11.27
N PHE A 28 22.61 -4.08 -11.63
CA PHE A 28 23.98 -4.20 -11.11
C PHE A 28 24.83 -2.90 -11.16
N PHE A 29 24.39 -1.89 -11.91
CA PHE A 29 25.12 -0.64 -12.09
C PHE A 29 25.05 0.34 -10.91
N TRP A 30 24.12 0.16 -9.95
CA TRP A 30 23.87 1.15 -8.90
C TRP A 30 23.55 0.53 -7.52
N SER A 31 24.26 -0.54 -7.15
CA SER A 31 23.99 -1.35 -5.95
C SER A 31 23.88 -0.53 -4.64
N GLY A 32 24.79 0.43 -4.41
CA GLY A 32 24.80 1.21 -3.16
C GLY A 32 23.64 2.20 -2.98
N ILE A 33 23.07 2.73 -4.06
CA ILE A 33 21.91 3.64 -4.00
C ILE A 33 20.61 2.84 -4.02
N MET A 34 20.58 1.72 -4.76
CA MET A 34 19.39 0.88 -4.87
C MET A 34 18.99 0.25 -3.52
N GLU A 35 19.94 -0.10 -2.66
CA GLU A 35 19.62 -0.63 -1.32
C GLU A 35 18.86 0.38 -0.45
N HIS A 36 19.25 1.66 -0.48
CA HIS A 36 18.54 2.71 0.25
C HIS A 36 17.18 3.02 -0.36
N VAL A 37 17.09 3.05 -1.70
CA VAL A 37 15.82 3.23 -2.40
C VAL A 37 14.87 2.08 -2.08
N GLU A 38 15.33 0.83 -2.09
CA GLU A 38 14.52 -0.33 -1.72
C GLU A 38 13.98 -0.19 -0.31
N ALA A 39 14.84 0.09 0.67
CA ALA A 39 14.43 0.25 2.06
C ALA A 39 13.37 1.36 2.22
N VAL A 40 13.54 2.49 1.55
CA VAL A 40 12.58 3.61 1.58
C VAL A 40 11.26 3.23 0.91
N PHE A 41 11.29 2.58 -0.24
CA PHE A 41 10.09 2.11 -0.94
C PHE A 41 9.31 1.09 -0.11
N ARG A 42 10.01 0.17 0.56
CA ARG A 42 9.41 -0.83 1.45
C ARG A 42 8.78 -0.20 2.68
N TYR A 43 9.45 0.80 3.27
CA TYR A 43 8.93 1.53 4.43
C TYR A 43 7.70 2.37 4.06
N LEU A 44 7.73 3.05 2.91
CA LEU A 44 6.57 3.76 2.36
C LEU A 44 5.42 2.80 2.07
N GLY A 45 5.69 1.67 1.41
CA GLY A 45 4.70 0.62 1.14
C GLY A 45 4.05 0.10 2.42
N PHE A 46 4.84 -0.13 3.48
CA PHE A 46 4.35 -0.54 4.79
C PHE A 46 3.42 0.50 5.44
N ILE A 47 3.81 1.77 5.42
CA ILE A 47 2.97 2.86 5.96
C ILE A 47 1.65 2.94 5.19
N LEU A 48 1.71 2.88 3.85
CA LEU A 48 0.55 2.98 2.98
C LEU A 48 -0.39 1.78 3.15
N PHE A 49 0.17 0.58 3.25
CA PHE A 49 -0.55 -0.66 3.54
C PHE A 49 -1.24 -0.61 4.90
N MET A 50 -0.57 -0.14 5.95
CA MET A 50 -1.16 -0.02 7.28
C MET A 50 -2.27 1.04 7.31
N ALA A 51 -2.02 2.24 6.81
CA ALA A 51 -2.99 3.33 6.81
C ALA A 51 -4.25 3.02 5.98
N CYS A 52 -4.07 2.49 4.77
CA CYS A 52 -5.17 2.13 3.89
C CYS A 52 -5.83 0.82 4.33
N GLY A 53 -5.06 -0.17 4.76
CA GLY A 53 -5.55 -1.48 5.19
C GLY A 53 -6.46 -1.39 6.41
N ILE A 54 -6.06 -0.65 7.44
CA ILE A 54 -6.90 -0.42 8.63
C ILE A 54 -8.21 0.26 8.21
N THR A 55 -8.15 1.27 7.35
CA THR A 55 -9.34 2.00 6.88
C THR A 55 -10.30 1.10 6.08
N VAL A 56 -9.76 0.25 5.21
CA VAL A 56 -10.54 -0.72 4.42
C VAL A 56 -11.16 -1.78 5.32
N ILE A 57 -10.39 -2.39 6.23
CA ILE A 57 -10.88 -3.41 7.17
C ILE A 57 -12.02 -2.84 8.02
N VAL A 58 -11.85 -1.62 8.55
CA VAL A 58 -12.89 -0.97 9.37
C VAL A 58 -14.16 -0.68 8.56
N ARG A 59 -14.04 -0.30 7.28
CA ARG A 59 -15.21 -0.10 6.40
C ARG A 59 -15.91 -1.40 6.07
N VAL A 60 -15.15 -2.44 5.73
CA VAL A 60 -15.68 -3.78 5.42
C VAL A 60 -16.35 -4.37 6.66
N ALA A 61 -15.71 -4.28 7.83
CA ALA A 61 -16.27 -4.74 9.10
C ALA A 61 -17.59 -4.03 9.42
N ARG A 62 -17.66 -2.70 9.25
CA ARG A 62 -18.90 -1.94 9.43
C ARG A 62 -20.01 -2.38 8.46
N ALA A 63 -19.68 -2.52 7.19
CA ALA A 63 -20.63 -2.98 6.17
C ALA A 63 -21.14 -4.40 6.47
N PHE A 64 -20.27 -5.29 6.96
CA PHE A 64 -20.64 -6.66 7.31
C PHE A 64 -21.49 -6.73 8.59
N MET A 65 -21.26 -5.83 9.55
CA MET A 65 -22.06 -5.71 10.77
C MET A 65 -23.42 -5.01 10.57
N GLY A 66 -23.79 -4.68 9.33
CA GLY A 66 -25.12 -4.18 8.98
C GLY A 66 -25.45 -2.78 9.51
N ARG A 67 -24.44 -1.92 9.74
CA ARG A 67 -24.63 -0.48 10.01
C ARG A 67 -23.99 0.40 8.94
#